data_AF-A0A225UJP4-F1
#
_entry.id   AF-A0A225UJP4-F1
#
_cell.length_a   1.000
_cell.length_b   1.000
_cell.length_c   1.000
_cell.angle_alpha   90.00
_cell.angle_beta   90.00
_cell.angle_gamma   90.00
#
_symmetry.space_group_name_H-M   'P 1'
#
loop_
_entity.id
_entity.type
_entity.pdbx_description
1 polymer ?
#
loop_
_entity_poly.entity_id
_entity_poly.type
_entity_poly.pdbx_seq_one_letter_code
_entity_poly.pdbx_strand_id
1 'polypeptide(L)'
;MAEQMYLTREKELLAALHAMRYFVEDTVLYYQPTPDSPRRICVPDDSDLRNAIFYEPHNSATSGHPGYLKLLLALQSKFDWHRMDRSARR
;
A
#
# COMPACT_ATOMS: atom_id res chain seq x y z
N MET A 1 -27.78 27.36 14.65
CA MET A 1 -28.25 26.36 13.67
C MET A 1 -27.23 26.11 12.55
N ALA A 2 -26.66 27.14 11.92
CA ALA A 2 -25.64 26.99 10.88
C ALA A 2 -24.31 26.37 11.37
N GLU A 3 -23.86 26.73 12.57
CA GLU A 3 -22.59 26.25 13.15
C GLU A 3 -22.62 24.74 13.49
N GLN A 4 -23.74 24.27 14.02
CA GLN A 4 -23.97 22.84 14.30
C GLN A 4 -24.04 21.99 13.02
N MET A 5 -24.56 22.58 11.94
CA MET A 5 -24.64 21.94 10.62
C MET A 5 -23.24 21.85 9.97
N TYR A 6 -22.38 22.85 10.18
CA TYR A 6 -21.01 22.86 9.65
C TYR A 6 -20.11 21.82 10.33
N LEU A 7 -20.14 21.75 11.66
CA LEU A 7 -19.38 20.75 12.44
C LEU A 7 -19.79 19.30 12.12
N THR A 8 -21.07 19.06 11.86
CA THR A 8 -21.56 17.72 11.51
C THR A 8 -21.06 17.32 10.13
N ARG A 9 -21.13 18.24 9.16
CA ARG A 9 -20.65 18.01 7.79
C ARG A 9 -19.14 17.79 7.74
N GLU A 10 -18.36 18.49 8.56
CA GLU A 10 -16.91 18.29 8.68
C GLU A 10 -16.56 16.91 9.23
N LYS A 11 -17.27 16.44 10.26
CA LYS A 11 -17.10 15.09 10.82
C LYS A 11 -17.48 13.99 9.84
N GLU A 12 -18.56 14.16 9.10
CA GLU A 12 -18.99 13.22 8.06
C GLU A 12 -17.99 13.17 6.89
N LEU A 13 -17.45 14.32 6.48
CA LEU A 13 -16.40 14.38 5.47
C LEU A 13 -15.10 13.72 5.94
N LEU A 14 -14.69 13.95 7.20
CA LEU A 14 -13.54 13.26 7.79
C LEU A 14 -13.78 11.75 7.89
N ALA A 15 -14.99 11.32 8.27
CA ALA A 15 -15.35 9.90 8.31
C ALA A 15 -15.36 9.27 6.91
N ALA A 16 -15.88 9.98 5.90
CA ALA A 16 -15.87 9.54 4.51
C ALA A 16 -14.43 9.47 3.95
N LEU A 17 -13.58 10.46 4.26
CA LEU A 17 -12.16 10.43 3.94
C LEU A 17 -11.44 9.27 4.65
N HIS A 18 -11.75 9.01 5.92
CA HIS A 18 -11.25 7.84 6.66
C HIS A 18 -11.75 6.51 6.08
N ALA A 19 -12.92 6.49 5.44
CA ALA A 19 -13.48 5.30 4.80
C ALA A 19 -12.88 5.05 3.41
N MET A 20 -12.32 6.08 2.76
CA MET A 20 -11.81 5.99 1.39
C MET A 20 -10.36 5.52 1.40
N ARG A 21 -10.18 4.19 1.44
CA ARG A 21 -8.85 3.54 1.51
C ARG A 21 -8.26 3.18 0.15
N TYR A 22 -9.05 3.29 -0.92
CA TYR A 22 -8.64 2.90 -2.27
C TYR A 22 -8.73 4.08 -3.23
N PHE A 23 -7.71 4.25 -4.06
CA PHE A 23 -7.58 5.36 -5.01
C PHE A 23 -7.15 4.80 -6.36
N VAL A 24 -7.64 5.39 -7.45
CA VAL A 24 -7.20 5.03 -8.81
C VAL A 24 -6.60 6.27 -9.46
N GLU A 25 -5.35 6.15 -9.91
CA GLU A 25 -4.61 7.21 -10.61
C GLU A 25 -3.90 6.58 -11.80
N ASP A 26 -4.04 7.15 -13.00
CA ASP A 26 -3.36 6.69 -14.23
C ASP A 26 -3.40 5.16 -14.43
N THR A 27 -4.58 4.55 -14.20
CA THR A 27 -4.85 3.09 -14.28
C THR A 27 -4.26 2.23 -13.16
N VAL A 28 -3.56 2.82 -12.20
CA VAL A 28 -2.98 2.14 -11.04
C VAL A 28 -3.93 2.27 -9.84
N LEU A 29 -4.19 1.14 -9.17
CA LEU A 29 -4.93 1.09 -7.91
C LEU A 29 -3.97 1.25 -6.74
N TYR A 30 -4.30 2.15 -5.82
CA TYR A 30 -3.56 2.41 -4.60
C TYR A 30 -4.40 2.09 -3.36
N TYR A 31 -3.72 1.61 -2.32
CA TYR A 31 -4.27 1.39 -0.99
C TYR A 31 -3.59 2.30 0.03
N GLN A 32 -4.39 2.97 0.85
CA GLN A 32 -3.93 3.83 1.95
C GLN A 32 -4.56 3.35 3.27
N PRO A 33 -3.79 2.68 4.15
CA PRO A 33 -4.31 2.15 5.41
C PRO A 33 -4.93 3.22 6.33
N THR A 34 -4.27 4.37 6.42
CA THR A 34 -4.64 5.56 7.20
C THR A 34 -4.32 6.85 6.42
N PRO A 35 -4.99 7.98 6.70
CA PRO A 35 -4.74 9.25 5.99
C PRO A 35 -3.28 9.73 6.04
N ASP A 36 -2.58 9.42 7.13
CA ASP A 36 -1.18 9.83 7.34
C ASP A 36 -0.16 8.83 6.76
N SER A 37 -0.62 7.66 6.31
CA SER A 37 0.25 6.65 5.71
C SER A 37 0.46 6.91 4.22
N PRO A 38 1.63 6.56 3.65
CA PRO A 38 1.83 6.63 2.21
C PRO A 38 0.89 5.65 1.49
N ARG A 39 0.46 6.03 0.28
CA ARG A 39 -0.27 5.14 -0.63
C ARG A 39 0.66 4.02 -1.10
N ARG A 40 0.14 2.80 -1.11
CA ARG A 40 0.80 1.59 -1.59
C ARG A 40 0.16 1.14 -2.88
N ILE A 41 0.94 0.68 -3.85
CA ILE A 41 0.42 0.15 -5.11
C ILE A 41 -0.21 -1.22 -4.84
N CYS A 42 -1.46 -1.40 -5.28
CA CYS A 42 -2.12 -2.69 -5.24
C CYS A 42 -1.59 -3.59 -6.36
N VAL A 43 -0.98 -4.71 -6.00
CA VAL A 43 -0.46 -5.67 -6.96
C VAL A 43 -1.53 -6.74 -7.25
N PRO A 44 -1.87 -6.99 -8.53
CA PRO A 44 -2.85 -8.00 -8.90
C PRO A 44 -2.40 -9.42 -8.52
N ASP A 45 -3.29 -10.40 -8.65
CA ASP A 45 -2.98 -11.81 -8.43
C ASP A 45 -2.25 -12.42 -9.63
N ASP A 46 -1.08 -11.86 -9.92
CA ASP A 46 -0.16 -12.27 -10.96
C ASP A 46 1.15 -12.69 -10.30
N SER A 47 1.53 -13.97 -10.47
CA SER A 47 2.72 -14.52 -9.84
C SER A 47 4.00 -13.91 -10.39
N ASP A 48 4.03 -13.60 -11.68
CA ASP A 48 5.24 -13.10 -12.34
C ASP A 48 5.51 -11.67 -11.91
N LEU A 49 4.47 -10.84 -11.82
CA LEU A 49 4.57 -9.48 -11.28
C LEU A 49 4.99 -9.48 -9.80
N ARG A 50 4.38 -10.34 -8.98
CA ARG A 50 4.76 -10.45 -7.55
C ARG A 50 6.19 -10.94 -7.39
N ASN A 51 6.61 -11.92 -8.19
CA ASN A 51 7.98 -12.43 -8.20
C ASN A 51 8.96 -11.35 -8.66
N ALA A 52 8.66 -10.59 -9.72
CA ALA A 52 9.48 -9.46 -10.14
C ALA A 52 9.66 -8.47 -8.97
N ILE A 53 8.58 -8.09 -8.29
CA ILE A 53 8.63 -7.19 -7.14
C ILE A 53 9.49 -7.74 -5.99
N PHE A 54 9.42 -9.04 -5.71
CA PHE A 54 10.26 -9.67 -4.69
C PHE A 54 11.73 -9.80 -5.08
N TYR A 55 12.01 -10.17 -6.33
CA TYR A 55 13.32 -10.69 -6.72
C TYR A 55 14.15 -9.74 -7.60
N GLU A 56 13.54 -8.75 -8.26
CA GLU A 56 14.24 -7.79 -9.12
C GLU A 56 15.36 -6.98 -8.41
N PRO A 57 15.30 -6.62 -7.11
CA PRO A 57 16.42 -5.95 -6.45
C PRO A 57 17.68 -6.83 -6.21
N HIS A 58 17.64 -8.12 -6.56
CA HIS A 58 18.79 -9.03 -6.40
C HIS A 58 19.82 -9.00 -7.53
N ASN A 59 19.56 -8.31 -8.65
CA ASN A 59 20.48 -8.28 -9.79
C ASN A 59 21.41 -7.06 -9.85
N SER A 60 21.36 -6.17 -8.85
CA SER A 60 22.35 -5.10 -8.71
C SER A 60 23.50 -5.59 -7.85
N ALA A 61 24.74 -5.57 -8.39
CA ALA A 61 25.97 -6.00 -7.72
C ALA A 61 26.28 -5.28 -6.38
N THR A 62 25.46 -4.29 -6.00
CA THR A 62 25.53 -3.48 -4.79
C THR A 62 24.52 -3.83 -3.71
N SER A 63 23.59 -4.78 -3.95
CA SER A 63 22.57 -5.18 -2.97
C SER A 63 23.15 -6.14 -1.93
N GLY A 64 23.90 -5.62 -0.96
CA GLY A 64 24.32 -6.41 0.20
C GLY A 64 23.10 -7.02 0.89
N HIS A 65 22.97 -8.35 0.85
CA HIS A 65 21.80 -9.15 1.25
C HIS A 65 21.07 -8.57 2.48
N PRO A 66 20.05 -7.71 2.33
CA PRO A 66 19.24 -7.32 3.46
C PRO A 66 18.45 -8.59 3.83
N GLY A 67 18.56 -9.04 5.08
CA GLY A 67 17.83 -10.23 5.53
C GLY A 67 16.35 -10.13 5.12
N TYR A 68 15.76 -11.27 4.75
CA TYR A 68 14.40 -11.40 4.21
C TYR A 68 13.34 -10.46 4.84
N LEU A 69 13.39 -10.27 6.17
CA LEU A 69 12.50 -9.36 6.89
C LEU A 69 12.66 -7.88 6.49
N LYS A 70 13.89 -7.41 6.25
CA LYS A 70 14.16 -6.04 5.79
C LYS A 70 13.61 -5.80 4.38
N LEU A 71 13.74 -6.79 3.49
CA LEU A 71 13.14 -6.73 2.16
C LEU A 71 11.62 -6.68 2.25
N LEU A 72 11.01 -7.56 3.06
CA LEU A 72 9.57 -7.58 3.24
C LEU A 72 9.03 -6.24 3.78
N LEU A 73 9.70 -5.64 4.76
CA LEU A 73 9.32 -4.32 5.29
C LEU A 73 9.44 -3.21 4.24
N ALA A 74 10.51 -3.22 3.43
CA ALA A 74 10.69 -2.25 2.36
C ALA A 74 9.61 -2.40 1.28
N LEU A 75 9.25 -3.63 0.91
CA LEU A 75 8.21 -3.90 -0.07
C LEU A 75 6.82 -3.53 0.46
N GLN A 76 6.50 -3.88 1.72
CA GLN A 76 5.24 -3.51 2.37
C GLN A 76 5.06 -1.99 2.54
N SER A 77 6.15 -1.21 2.48
CA SER A 77 6.04 0.25 2.46
C SER A 77 5.56 0.82 1.12
N LYS A 78 5.67 0.04 0.03
CA LYS A 78 5.41 0.49 -1.36
C LYS A 78 4.29 -0.28 -2.05
N PHE A 79 4.11 -1.55 -1.71
CA PHE A 79 3.20 -2.47 -2.38
C PHE A 79 2.23 -3.10 -1.37
N ASP A 80 1.05 -3.45 -1.84
CA ASP A 80 0.04 -4.16 -1.07
C ASP A 80 -0.64 -5.22 -1.96
N TRP A 81 -0.83 -6.43 -1.43
CA TRP A 81 -1.73 -7.42 -2.00
C TRP A 81 -2.23 -8.35 -0.92
N HIS A 82 -3.36 -9.01 -1.20
CA HIS A 82 -3.97 -9.93 -0.25
C HIS A 82 -2.99 -11.05 0.15
N ARG A 83 -2.65 -11.13 1.45
CA ARG A 83 -1.77 -12.15 2.05
C ARG A 83 -0.29 -12.09 1.61
N MET A 84 0.27 -10.88 1.48
CA MET A 84 1.69 -10.65 1.19
C MET A 84 2.67 -11.42 2.09
N ASP A 85 2.30 -11.68 3.35
CA ASP A 85 3.06 -12.47 4.32
C ASP A 85 3.22 -13.96 3.94
N ARG A 86 2.31 -14.50 3.13
CA ARG A 86 2.37 -15.90 2.65
C ARG A 86 3.15 -16.07 1.36
N SER A 87 3.17 -15.07 0.49
CA SER A 87 3.89 -15.11 -0.78
C SER A 87 5.40 -15.16 -0.62
N ALA A 88 5.91 -14.62 0.49
CA ALA A 88 7.34 -14.47 0.72
C ALA A 88 8.00 -15.77 1.26
N ARG A 89 7.24 -16.79 1.68
CA ARG A 89 7.75 -18.05 2.29
C ARG A 89 7.93 -19.23 1.32
N ARG A 90 8.29 -18.99 0.06
CA ARG A 90 8.63 -20.11 -0.86
C ARG A 90 10.12 -20.27 -1.05
#